data_AF-A0A6B3HVM3-F1
#
_entry.id   AF-A0A6B3HVM3-F1
#
_cell.length_a   1.000
_cell.length_b   1.000
_cell.length_c   1.000
_cell.angle_alpha   90.00
_cell.angle_beta   90.00
_cell.angle_gamma   90.00
#
_symmetry.space_group_name_H-M   'P 1'
#
loop_
_entity.id
_entity.type
_entity.pdbx_description
1 polymer ?
#
loop_
_entity_poly.entity_id
_entity_poly.type
_entity_poly.pdbx_seq_one_letter_code
_entity_poly.pdbx_strand_id
1 'polypeptide(L)'
;ESAAAFYGRLTDKVVRARGPREAEMTKVLETNFRHVNIALVNEMAVACHDLGIDLWDVIRCAETKPFGFQPFRPGPGVGGHGVPVDPGCLPYSSRTPGHPLRMVSLAQEINDRMPSYVIQRCATLLNEHGKSVRGARVLLLGVTYKPDSADQEAAPAREIATRLMDMGAQIGYHDPHVLDWRVRELPVP
;
A
#
# COMPACT_ATOMS: atom_id res chain seq x y z
N GLU A 1 -20.11 25.88 -13.91
CA GLU A 1 -20.40 27.01 -13.00
C GLU A 1 -21.05 26.62 -11.68
N SER A 2 -22.26 26.05 -11.64
CA SER A 2 -22.97 25.79 -10.36
C SER A 2 -22.19 24.92 -9.37
N ALA A 3 -21.53 23.86 -9.85
CA ALA A 3 -20.68 23.02 -9.01
C ALA A 3 -19.51 23.81 -8.40
N ALA A 4 -18.84 24.68 -9.17
CA ALA A 4 -17.73 25.48 -8.67
C ALA A 4 -18.18 26.50 -7.62
N ALA A 5 -19.34 27.15 -7.82
CA ALA A 5 -19.91 28.07 -6.83
C ALA A 5 -20.38 27.35 -5.55
N PHE A 6 -20.82 26.10 -5.67
CA PHE A 6 -21.13 25.27 -4.52
C PHE A 6 -19.87 24.91 -3.73
N TYR A 7 -18.88 24.28 -4.38
CA TYR A 7 -17.66 23.82 -3.70
C TYR A 7 -16.77 24.95 -3.20
N GLY A 8 -16.78 26.13 -3.84
CA GLY A 8 -16.02 27.30 -3.37
C GLY A 8 -16.48 27.85 -2.01
N ARG A 9 -17.62 27.39 -1.47
CA ARG A 9 -18.05 27.68 -0.10
C ARG A 9 -17.43 26.73 0.93
N LEU A 10 -16.86 25.61 0.48
CA LEU A 10 -16.36 24.51 1.32
C LEU A 10 -14.83 24.35 1.25
N THR A 11 -14.18 24.87 0.21
CA THR A 11 -12.74 24.70 -0.01
C THR A 11 -12.06 26.03 -0.34
N ASP A 12 -10.79 26.15 0.02
CA ASP A 12 -9.99 27.37 -0.25
C ASP A 12 -9.78 27.63 -1.75
N LYS A 13 -9.78 26.55 -2.56
CA LYS A 13 -9.55 26.61 -4.00
C LYS A 13 -10.37 25.56 -4.73
N VAL A 14 -10.98 25.97 -5.84
CA VAL A 14 -11.62 25.07 -6.81
C VAL A 14 -10.80 25.10 -8.11
N VAL A 15 -10.30 23.94 -8.52
CA VAL A 15 -9.60 23.78 -9.81
C VAL A 15 -10.59 23.22 -10.83
N ARG A 16 -10.77 23.94 -11.94
CA ARG A 16 -11.72 23.57 -12.99
C ARG A 16 -11.00 22.74 -14.06
N ALA A 17 -11.45 21.51 -14.27
CA ALA A 17 -11.07 20.73 -15.43
C ALA A 17 -11.77 21.23 -16.70
N ARG A 18 -11.23 20.91 -17.87
CA ARG A 18 -11.84 21.26 -19.17
C ARG A 18 -13.21 20.60 -19.37
N GLY A 19 -13.37 19.38 -18.86
CA GLY A 19 -14.59 18.60 -18.97
C GLY A 19 -14.60 17.42 -17.98
N PRO A 20 -15.69 16.61 -17.99
CA PRO A 20 -15.83 15.48 -17.09
C PRO A 20 -14.75 14.41 -17.30
N ARG A 21 -14.33 14.17 -18.55
CA ARG A 21 -13.30 13.17 -18.86
C ARG A 21 -11.96 13.52 -18.21
N GLU A 22 -11.55 14.78 -18.27
CA GLU A 22 -10.33 15.25 -17.63
C GLU A 22 -10.45 15.20 -16.09
N ALA A 23 -11.63 15.51 -15.55
CA ALA A 23 -11.88 15.42 -14.11
C ALA A 23 -11.78 13.96 -13.60
N GLU A 24 -12.38 13.01 -14.31
CA GLU A 24 -12.31 11.57 -13.99
C GLU A 24 -10.87 11.05 -14.13
N MET A 25 -10.19 11.40 -15.22
CA MET A 25 -8.81 10.95 -15.47
C MET A 25 -7.83 11.51 -14.43
N THR A 26 -8.10 12.67 -13.85
CA THR A 26 -7.29 13.22 -12.75
C THR A 26 -7.22 12.23 -11.58
N LYS A 27 -8.35 11.63 -11.20
CA LYS A 27 -8.39 10.65 -10.09
C LYS A 27 -7.63 9.36 -10.42
N VAL A 28 -7.74 8.90 -11.66
CA VAL A 28 -7.00 7.72 -12.15
C VAL A 28 -5.50 7.99 -12.11
N LEU A 29 -5.06 9.15 -12.61
CA LEU A 29 -3.66 9.56 -12.60
C LEU A 29 -3.10 9.67 -11.18
N GLU A 30 -3.80 10.32 -10.26
CA GLU A 30 -3.39 10.45 -8.85
C GLU A 30 -3.21 9.10 -8.16
N THR A 31 -4.13 8.16 -8.44
CA THR A 31 -4.11 6.82 -7.84
C THR A 31 -2.96 6.00 -8.40
N ASN A 32 -2.81 5.97 -9.73
CA ASN A 32 -1.74 5.23 -10.40
C ASN A 32 -0.36 5.82 -10.09
N PHE A 33 -0.23 7.14 -10.01
CA PHE A 33 1.02 7.82 -9.64
C PHE A 33 1.48 7.39 -8.25
N ARG A 34 0.59 7.43 -7.25
CA ARG A 34 0.92 6.95 -5.89
C ARG A 34 1.31 5.48 -5.90
N HIS A 35 0.55 4.64 -6.61
CA HIS A 35 0.79 3.19 -6.64
C HIS A 35 2.17 2.83 -7.21
N VAL A 36 2.53 3.44 -8.33
CA VAL A 36 3.83 3.26 -8.99
C VAL A 36 4.98 3.74 -8.11
N ASN A 37 4.85 4.90 -7.46
CA ASN A 37 5.92 5.41 -6.61
C ASN A 37 6.09 4.57 -5.33
N ILE A 38 4.99 4.06 -4.74
CA ILE A 38 5.09 3.13 -3.61
C ILE A 38 5.81 1.84 -4.05
N ALA A 39 5.47 1.29 -5.22
CA ALA A 39 6.13 0.10 -5.76
C ALA A 39 7.63 0.31 -5.95
N LEU A 40 8.03 1.45 -6.54
CA LEU A 40 9.44 1.79 -6.71
C LEU A 40 10.18 1.83 -5.36
N VAL A 41 9.61 2.47 -4.34
CA VAL A 41 10.25 2.55 -3.02
C VAL A 41 10.27 1.20 -2.30
N ASN A 42 9.24 0.36 -2.49
CA ASN A 42 9.21 -1.00 -1.99
C ASN A 42 10.28 -1.89 -2.64
N GLU A 43 10.44 -1.81 -3.96
CA GLU A 43 11.51 -2.52 -4.68
C GLU A 43 12.90 -2.04 -4.23
N MET A 44 13.08 -0.73 -4.04
CA MET A 44 14.29 -0.17 -3.45
C MET A 44 14.55 -0.69 -2.03
N ALA A 45 13.52 -0.98 -1.23
CA ALA A 45 13.69 -1.51 0.12
C ALA A 45 14.29 -2.92 0.12
N VAL A 46 13.83 -3.76 -0.82
CA VAL A 46 14.40 -5.09 -1.03
C VAL A 46 15.85 -4.97 -1.51
N ALA A 47 16.10 -4.17 -2.55
CA ALA A 47 17.44 -3.99 -3.10
C ALA A 47 18.45 -3.40 -2.09
N CYS A 48 18.04 -2.38 -1.32
CA CYS A 48 18.90 -1.79 -0.29
C CYS A 48 19.18 -2.78 0.83
N HIS A 49 18.22 -3.62 1.21
CA HIS A 49 18.47 -4.68 2.19
C HIS A 49 19.55 -5.66 1.71
N ASP A 50 19.47 -6.13 0.48
CA ASP A 50 20.45 -7.07 -0.09
C ASP A 50 21.85 -6.46 -0.20
N LEU A 51 21.94 -5.14 -0.39
CA LEU A 51 23.19 -4.38 -0.44
C LEU A 51 23.70 -3.93 0.95
N GLY A 52 22.94 -4.14 2.03
CA GLY A 52 23.29 -3.63 3.36
C GLY A 52 23.22 -2.10 3.48
N ILE A 53 22.38 -1.45 2.66
CA ILE A 53 22.18 0.00 2.63
C ILE A 53 20.92 0.38 3.44
N ASP A 54 21.03 1.44 4.23
CA ASP A 54 19.87 2.01 4.93
C ASP A 54 19.02 2.88 3.98
N LEU A 55 17.92 2.31 3.47
CA LEU A 55 16.98 3.03 2.62
C LEU A 55 16.37 4.25 3.32
N TRP A 56 16.14 4.22 4.63
CA TRP A 56 15.54 5.36 5.33
C TRP A 56 16.46 6.57 5.30
N ASP A 57 17.77 6.34 5.47
CA ASP A 57 18.77 7.40 5.37
C ASP A 57 18.92 7.92 3.92
N VAL A 58 18.86 7.01 2.93
CA VAL A 58 18.84 7.37 1.51
C VAL A 58 17.67 8.29 1.17
N ILE A 59 16.46 7.94 1.62
CA ILE A 59 15.26 8.76 1.39
C ILE A 59 15.41 10.11 2.10
N ARG A 60 15.83 10.13 3.37
CA ARG A 60 16.09 11.36 4.14
C ARG A 60 17.05 12.30 3.41
N CYS A 61 18.10 11.76 2.78
CA CYS A 61 19.02 12.55 1.97
C CYS A 61 18.38 13.02 0.66
N ALA A 62 17.67 12.15 -0.05
CA ALA A 62 17.03 12.47 -1.32
C ALA A 62 15.94 13.55 -1.21
N GLU A 63 15.21 13.58 -0.08
CA GLU A 63 14.18 14.59 0.24
C GLU A 63 14.70 16.02 0.30
N THR A 64 16.00 16.21 0.51
CA THR A 64 16.60 17.55 0.52
C THR A 64 16.70 18.18 -0.87
N LYS A 65 16.47 17.40 -1.93
CA LYS A 65 16.52 17.89 -3.31
C LYS A 65 15.31 18.81 -3.57
N PRO A 66 15.52 20.07 -4.01
CA PRO A 66 14.43 21.04 -4.11
C PRO A 66 13.47 20.79 -5.29
N PHE A 67 13.76 19.82 -6.16
CA PHE A 67 12.93 19.49 -7.33
C PHE A 67 13.04 18.02 -7.72
N GLY A 68 11.96 17.50 -8.32
CA GLY A 68 11.97 16.19 -8.97
C GLY A 68 12.06 14.99 -8.02
N PHE A 69 11.85 15.18 -6.72
CA PHE A 69 11.73 14.11 -5.75
C PHE A 69 10.55 14.38 -4.83
N GLN A 70 9.47 13.62 -5.02
CA GLN A 70 8.38 13.55 -4.06
C GLN A 70 8.59 12.31 -3.21
N PRO A 71 8.66 12.43 -1.88
CA PRO A 71 8.93 11.28 -1.05
C PRO A 71 7.76 10.31 -0.94
N PHE A 72 8.10 9.04 -1.05
CA PHE A 72 7.28 7.90 -0.64
C PHE A 72 8.08 7.07 0.35
N ARG A 73 7.39 6.24 1.15
CA ARG A 73 8.02 5.35 2.13
C ARG A 73 7.66 3.90 1.83
N PRO A 74 8.59 2.96 2.05
CA PRO A 74 8.30 1.55 1.86
C PRO A 74 7.32 1.09 2.93
N GLY A 75 6.57 0.04 2.63
CA GLY A 75 5.58 -0.52 3.53
C GLY A 75 5.35 -2.01 3.28
N PRO A 76 4.51 -2.64 4.13
CA PRO A 76 4.21 -4.06 4.02
C PRO A 76 3.33 -4.42 2.81
N GLY A 77 2.87 -3.44 2.04
CA GLY A 77 1.96 -3.58 0.92
C GLY A 77 1.14 -2.30 0.74
N VAL A 78 0.14 -2.35 -0.14
CA VAL A 78 -0.80 -1.25 -0.40
C VAL A 78 -2.22 -1.74 -0.13
N GLY A 79 -3.01 -0.94 0.58
CA GLY A 79 -4.41 -1.26 0.86
C GLY A 79 -5.36 -0.08 0.60
N GLY A 80 -6.60 -0.23 1.05
CA GLY A 80 -7.70 0.70 0.87
C GLY A 80 -8.42 0.56 -0.47
N HIS A 81 -9.45 1.37 -0.66
CA HIS A 81 -10.33 1.34 -1.85
C HIS A 81 -9.70 1.90 -3.13
N GLY A 82 -8.54 2.53 -3.03
CA GLY A 82 -7.87 3.21 -4.15
C GLY A 82 -7.13 2.23 -5.05
N VAL A 83 -7.83 1.22 -5.59
CA VAL A 83 -7.27 0.22 -6.49
C VAL A 83 -6.74 0.93 -7.74
N PRO A 84 -5.51 0.64 -8.18
CA PRO A 84 -5.02 1.20 -9.43
C PRO A 84 -5.92 0.78 -10.58
N VAL A 85 -6.23 1.74 -11.45
CA VAL A 85 -7.13 1.51 -12.58
C VAL A 85 -6.31 1.49 -13.85
N ASP A 86 -6.36 0.38 -14.57
CA ASP A 86 -5.92 0.32 -15.95
C ASP A 86 -7.16 0.38 -16.86
N PRO A 87 -7.43 1.52 -17.53
CA PRO A 87 -8.54 1.64 -18.47
C PRO A 87 -8.50 0.60 -19.61
N GLY A 88 -7.31 0.10 -19.97
CA GLY A 88 -7.12 -0.93 -21.00
C GLY A 88 -7.46 -2.34 -20.54
N CYS A 89 -7.55 -2.60 -19.23
CA CYS A 89 -7.89 -3.91 -18.67
C CYS A 89 -9.32 -4.02 -18.12
N LEU A 90 -10.13 -2.96 -18.19
CA LEU A 90 -11.52 -3.01 -17.72
C LEU A 90 -12.36 -3.93 -18.64
N PRO A 91 -13.18 -4.85 -18.08
CA PRO A 91 -13.93 -5.83 -18.86
C PRO A 91 -14.96 -5.22 -19.82
N TYR A 92 -15.40 -3.98 -19.56
CA TYR A 92 -16.28 -3.21 -20.44
C TYR A 92 -15.55 -2.28 -21.42
N SER A 93 -14.21 -2.17 -21.35
CA SER A 93 -13.39 -1.39 -22.28
C SER A 93 -13.14 -2.09 -23.62
N SER A 94 -13.90 -3.13 -23.95
CA SER A 94 -13.81 -3.88 -25.22
C SER A 94 -13.97 -3.04 -26.50
N ARG A 95 -14.22 -1.73 -26.36
CA ARG A 95 -14.31 -0.75 -27.46
C ARG A 95 -13.21 0.32 -27.46
N THR A 96 -12.28 0.32 -26.50
CA THR A 96 -11.15 1.26 -26.50
C THR A 96 -9.90 0.51 -26.92
N PRO A 97 -9.34 0.74 -28.13
CA PRO A 97 -8.04 0.22 -28.50
C PRO A 97 -6.97 0.96 -27.66
N GLY A 98 -6.75 0.49 -26.44
CA GLY A 98 -5.87 1.12 -25.46
C GLY A 98 -4.76 0.15 -25.08
N HIS A 99 -3.51 0.59 -25.20
CA HIS A 99 -2.38 -0.17 -24.70
C HIS A 99 -2.46 -0.24 -23.18
N PRO A 100 -2.31 -1.43 -22.55
CA PRO A 100 -2.35 -1.55 -21.11
C PRO A 100 -1.25 -0.70 -20.46
N LEU A 101 -1.54 -0.14 -19.29
CA LEU A 101 -0.60 0.65 -18.51
C LEU A 101 0.39 -0.29 -17.80
N ARG A 102 1.37 -0.81 -18.55
CA ARG A 102 2.36 -1.81 -18.08
C ARG A 102 3.04 -1.43 -16.75
N MET A 103 3.34 -0.16 -16.55
CA MET A 103 3.96 0.33 -15.32
C MET A 103 3.05 0.15 -14.10
N VAL A 104 1.74 0.34 -14.28
CA VAL A 104 0.74 0.16 -13.23
C VAL A 104 0.59 -1.33 -12.90
N SER A 105 0.56 -2.20 -13.91
CA SER A 105 0.51 -3.66 -13.71
C SER A 105 1.74 -4.17 -12.95
N LEU A 106 2.95 -3.72 -13.33
CA LEU A 106 4.17 -4.10 -12.64
C LEU A 106 4.20 -3.56 -11.20
N ALA A 107 3.75 -2.32 -11.00
CA ALA A 107 3.64 -1.74 -9.67
C ALA A 107 2.69 -2.55 -8.77
N GLN A 108 1.58 -3.05 -9.31
CA GLN A 108 0.67 -3.96 -8.59
C GLN A 108 1.38 -5.24 -8.19
N GLU A 109 2.06 -5.90 -9.11
CA GLU A 109 2.81 -7.12 -8.83
C GLU A 109 3.89 -6.92 -7.75
N ILE A 110 4.64 -5.82 -7.81
CA ILE A 110 5.65 -5.49 -6.80
C ILE A 110 5.00 -5.28 -5.43
N ASN A 111 3.93 -4.49 -5.36
CA ASN A 111 3.25 -4.19 -4.10
C ASN A 111 2.59 -5.44 -3.49
N ASP A 112 2.02 -6.34 -4.29
CA ASP A 112 1.39 -7.59 -3.84
C ASP A 112 2.39 -8.62 -3.30
N ARG A 113 3.67 -8.48 -3.66
CA ARG A 113 4.74 -9.33 -3.13
C ARG A 113 5.24 -8.88 -1.75
N MET A 114 4.98 -7.63 -1.36
CA MET A 114 5.51 -7.07 -0.11
C MET A 114 5.06 -7.78 1.16
N PRO A 115 3.79 -8.24 1.30
CA PRO A 115 3.39 -9.05 2.46
C PRO A 115 4.26 -10.30 2.60
N SER A 116 4.55 -10.99 1.48
CA SER A 116 5.41 -12.17 1.46
C SER A 116 6.85 -11.85 1.85
N TYR A 117 7.39 -10.74 1.35
CA TYR A 117 8.72 -10.25 1.74
C TYR A 117 8.81 -9.98 3.25
N VAL A 118 7.81 -9.29 3.83
CA VAL A 118 7.75 -9.03 5.27
C VAL A 118 7.73 -10.32 6.08
N ILE A 119 6.91 -11.30 5.68
CA ILE A 119 6.85 -12.61 6.36
C ILE A 119 8.21 -13.32 6.32
N GLN A 120 8.87 -13.33 5.16
CA GLN A 120 10.20 -13.92 5.02
C GLN A 120 11.21 -13.23 5.94
N ARG A 121 11.20 -11.89 6.00
CA ARG A 121 12.06 -11.12 6.91
C ARG A 121 11.77 -11.47 8.38
N CYS A 122 10.51 -11.56 8.78
CA CYS A 122 10.13 -12.01 10.13
C CYS A 122 10.68 -13.41 10.44
N ALA A 123 10.58 -14.36 9.51
CA ALA A 123 11.09 -15.71 9.69
C ALA A 123 12.63 -15.73 9.82
N THR A 124 13.34 -14.98 8.98
CA THR A 124 14.80 -14.84 9.06
C THR A 124 15.22 -14.26 10.42
N LEU A 125 14.60 -13.17 10.86
CA LEU A 125 14.89 -12.54 12.16
C LEU A 125 14.61 -13.48 13.34
N LEU A 126 13.53 -14.27 13.29
CA LEU A 126 13.27 -15.27 14.32
C LEU A 126 14.37 -16.35 14.35
N ASN A 127 14.79 -16.83 13.18
CA ASN A 127 15.82 -17.85 13.06
C ASN A 127 17.20 -17.36 13.55
N GLU A 128 17.55 -16.09 13.33
CA GLU A 128 18.76 -15.48 13.89
C GLU A 128 18.80 -15.55 15.42
N HIS A 129 17.62 -15.60 16.05
CA HIS A 129 17.46 -15.78 17.50
C HIS A 129 17.15 -17.23 17.91
N GLY A 130 17.33 -18.21 17.02
CA GLY A 130 17.07 -19.63 17.28
C GLY A 130 15.60 -19.98 17.47
N LYS A 131 14.68 -19.15 16.98
CA LYS A 131 13.23 -19.36 17.08
C LYS A 131 12.65 -19.71 15.72
N SER A 132 11.81 -20.73 15.66
CA SER A 132 10.96 -20.99 14.49
C SER A 132 9.74 -20.09 14.48
N VAL A 133 9.16 -19.84 13.30
CA VAL A 133 7.84 -19.19 13.17
C VAL A 133 6.75 -20.01 13.88
N ARG A 134 6.79 -21.34 13.73
CA ARG A 134 5.87 -22.25 14.43
C ARG A 134 6.04 -22.09 15.93
N GLY A 135 4.95 -21.76 16.63
CA GLY A 135 4.93 -21.52 18.07
C GLY A 135 5.44 -20.14 18.50
N ALA A 136 5.94 -19.30 17.59
CA ALA A 136 6.30 -17.93 17.92
C ALA A 136 5.04 -17.12 18.22
N ARG A 137 5.14 -16.23 19.22
CA ARG A 137 4.13 -15.21 19.51
C ARG A 137 4.49 -13.94 18.77
N VAL A 138 3.63 -13.49 17.87
CA VAL A 138 3.84 -12.30 17.05
C VAL A 138 2.71 -11.32 17.30
N LEU A 139 3.05 -10.09 17.71
CA LEU A 139 2.10 -9.00 17.91
C LEU A 139 2.12 -8.10 16.67
N LEU A 140 0.97 -7.94 16.01
CA LEU A 140 0.79 -6.97 14.93
C LEU A 140 0.33 -5.63 15.50
N LEU A 141 1.15 -4.60 15.31
CA LEU A 141 0.84 -3.24 15.74
C LEU A 141 0.29 -2.45 14.54
N GLY A 142 -1.00 -2.15 14.56
CA GLY A 142 -1.75 -1.59 13.44
C GLY A 142 -2.24 -2.67 12.48
N VAL A 143 -3.56 -2.70 12.25
CA VAL A 143 -4.21 -3.68 11.36
C VAL A 143 -5.02 -3.04 10.24
N THR A 144 -5.03 -1.72 10.20
CA THR A 144 -5.72 -0.86 9.23
C THR A 144 -4.76 -0.50 8.08
N TYR A 145 -5.31 -0.13 6.91
CA TYR A 145 -4.45 0.15 5.74
C TYR A 145 -3.77 1.54 5.81
N LYS A 146 -4.27 2.43 6.68
CA LYS A 146 -3.72 3.77 6.88
C LYS A 146 -3.89 4.22 8.34
N PRO A 147 -3.05 5.15 8.82
CA PRO A 147 -3.22 5.75 10.15
C PRO A 147 -4.57 6.46 10.34
N ASP A 148 -4.95 6.62 11.60
CA ASP A 148 -6.10 7.42 12.05
C ASP A 148 -7.43 7.01 11.42
N SER A 149 -7.60 5.72 11.13
CA SER A 149 -8.78 5.16 10.48
C SER A 149 -9.06 3.74 10.97
N ALA A 150 -10.32 3.39 11.16
CA ALA A 150 -10.74 2.02 11.47
C ALA A 150 -10.89 1.12 10.21
N ASP A 151 -10.56 1.66 9.04
CA ASP A 151 -10.78 1.00 7.76
C ASP A 151 -9.69 -0.05 7.48
N GLN A 152 -10.15 -1.28 7.29
CA GLN A 152 -9.32 -2.48 7.13
C GLN A 152 -9.33 -2.99 5.68
N GLU A 153 -9.98 -2.27 4.75
CA GLU A 153 -10.13 -2.73 3.38
C GLU A 153 -8.76 -2.97 2.74
N ALA A 154 -8.57 -4.17 2.18
CA ALA A 154 -7.32 -4.60 1.54
C ALA A 154 -6.06 -4.34 2.39
N ALA A 155 -6.17 -4.26 3.72
CA ALA A 155 -5.03 -4.00 4.58
C ALA A 155 -4.02 -5.17 4.51
N PRO A 156 -2.73 -4.92 4.28
CA PRO A 156 -1.72 -5.98 4.16
C PRO A 156 -1.57 -6.81 5.43
N ALA A 157 -1.94 -6.24 6.59
CA ALA A 157 -1.95 -6.92 7.89
C ALA A 157 -2.76 -8.22 7.87
N ARG A 158 -3.88 -8.27 7.13
CA ARG A 158 -4.74 -9.47 7.05
C ARG A 158 -4.01 -10.61 6.35
N GLU A 159 -3.32 -10.34 5.24
CA GLU A 159 -2.53 -11.35 4.54
C GLU A 159 -1.33 -11.81 5.38
N ILE A 160 -0.64 -10.87 6.03
CA ILE A 160 0.50 -11.16 6.90
C ILE A 160 0.08 -12.08 8.05
N ALA A 161 -0.99 -11.73 8.78
CA ALA A 161 -1.52 -12.56 9.85
C ALA A 161 -1.91 -13.96 9.35
N THR A 162 -2.63 -14.00 8.22
CA THR A 162 -3.10 -15.24 7.60
C THR A 162 -1.94 -16.21 7.34
N ARG A 163 -0.89 -15.73 6.67
CA ARG A 163 0.25 -16.57 6.29
C ARG A 163 1.12 -16.95 7.49
N LEU A 164 1.30 -16.06 8.47
CA LEU A 164 2.01 -16.39 9.71
C LEU A 164 1.25 -17.45 10.53
N MET A 165 -0.09 -17.38 10.59
CA MET A 165 -0.92 -18.41 11.20
C MET A 165 -0.78 -19.76 10.48
N ASP A 166 -0.71 -19.77 9.14
CA ASP A 166 -0.46 -20.99 8.35
C ASP A 166 0.89 -21.63 8.67
N MET A 167 1.89 -20.81 9.01
CA MET A 167 3.21 -21.26 9.47
C MET A 167 3.21 -21.70 10.96
N GLY A 168 2.07 -21.60 11.64
CA GLY A 168 1.88 -22.01 13.03
C GLY A 168 2.27 -20.96 14.07
N ALA A 169 2.37 -19.68 13.69
CA ALA A 169 2.56 -18.58 14.64
C ALA A 169 1.27 -18.30 15.43
N GLN A 170 1.43 -17.83 16.67
CA GLN A 170 0.36 -17.29 17.49
C GLN A 170 0.32 -15.78 17.30
N ILE A 171 -0.71 -15.28 16.62
CA ILE A 171 -0.87 -13.85 16.34
C ILE A 171 -1.68 -13.20 17.45
N GLY A 172 -1.20 -12.05 17.93
CA GLY A 172 -2.03 -11.06 18.62
C GLY A 172 -2.01 -9.75 17.87
N TYR A 173 -2.88 -8.80 18.21
CA TYR A 173 -2.88 -7.48 17.58
C TYR A 173 -3.11 -6.32 18.57
N HIS A 174 -2.76 -5.12 18.13
CA HIS A 174 -3.19 -3.88 18.77
C HIS A 174 -3.38 -2.79 17.72
N ASP A 175 -4.56 -2.17 17.70
CA ASP A 175 -4.87 -1.00 16.87
C ASP A 175 -5.87 -0.10 17.64
N PRO A 176 -5.58 1.20 17.84
CA PRO A 176 -6.45 2.09 18.60
C PRO A 176 -7.87 2.26 18.03
N HIS A 177 -8.07 1.95 16.75
CA HIS A 177 -9.34 2.15 16.05
C HIS A 177 -10.09 0.83 15.79
N VAL A 178 -9.50 -0.32 16.13
CA VAL A 178 -10.09 -1.64 15.90
C VAL A 178 -10.18 -2.41 17.22
N LEU A 179 -11.41 -2.60 17.70
CA LEU A 179 -11.70 -3.29 18.98
C LEU A 179 -11.86 -4.81 18.83
N ASP A 180 -12.36 -5.27 17.68
CA ASP A 180 -12.48 -6.69 17.31
C ASP A 180 -11.87 -6.87 15.93
N TRP A 181 -10.80 -7.66 15.84
CA TRP A 181 -10.14 -7.98 14.59
C TRP A 181 -10.21 -9.46 14.29
N ARG A 182 -10.62 -9.77 13.05
CA ARG A 182 -10.87 -11.14 12.60
C ARG A 182 -10.06 -11.46 11.36
N VAL A 183 -9.40 -12.61 11.41
CA VAL A 183 -8.65 -13.19 10.30
C VAL A 183 -9.28 -14.55 10.00
N ARG A 184 -9.78 -14.74 8.77
CA ARG A 184 -10.56 -15.93 8.37
C ARG A 184 -11.74 -16.23 9.30
N GLU A 185 -12.49 -15.18 9.67
CA GLU A 185 -13.60 -15.24 10.64
C GLU A 185 -13.23 -15.61 12.08
N LEU A 186 -11.96 -15.93 12.35
CA LEU A 186 -11.47 -16.22 13.70
C LEU A 186 -11.05 -14.92 14.40
N PRO A 187 -11.49 -14.70 15.65
CA PRO A 187 -11.01 -13.57 16.44
C PRO A 187 -9.53 -13.75 16.74
N VAL A 188 -8.77 -12.67 16.59
CA VAL A 188 -7.35 -12.60 16.98
C VAL A 188 -7.29 -12.04 18.40
N PRO A 189 -6.55 -12.67 19.33
CA PRO A 189 -6.42 -12.19 20.71
C PRO A 189 -5.59 -10.91 20.84
#